data_AF-A0A6V7KWY8-F1
#
_entry.id   AF-A0A6V7KWY8-F1
#
_cell.length_a   1.000
_cell.length_b   1.000
_cell.length_c   1.000
_cell.angle_alpha   90.00
_cell.angle_beta   90.00
_cell.angle_gamma   90.00
#
_symmetry.space_group_name_H-M   'P 1'
#
loop_
_entity.id
_entity.type
_entity.pdbx_description
1 polymer ?
#
loop_
_entity_poly.entity_id
_entity_poly.type
_entity_poly.pdbx_seq_one_letter_code
_entity_poly.pdbx_strand_id
1 'polypeptide(L)' 'PNCYSRVVDILGKKHILIFALRRIVQGEELTYDYKFPFEDVKIPCTCGSRRCRKYLN' A
#
# COMPACT_ATOMS: atom_id res chain seq x y z
N PRO A 1 1.81 2.94 -5.96
CA PRO A 1 2.25 1.71 -5.27
C PRO A 1 2.78 0.70 -6.28
N ASN A 2 3.87 0.00 -5.98
CA ASN A 2 4.37 -1.12 -6.77
C ASN A 2 3.93 -2.48 -6.20
N CYS A 3 3.27 -2.49 -5.04
CA CYS A 3 2.71 -3.65 -4.38
C CYS A 3 1.22 -3.48 -4.03
N TYR A 4 0.54 -4.59 -3.77
CA TYR A 4 -0.82 -4.64 -3.22
C TYR A 4 -0.91 -5.68 -2.11
N SER A 5 -1.81 -5.48 -1.15
CA SER A 5 -2.04 -6.41 -0.05
C SER A 5 -3.29 -7.28 -0.29
N ARG A 6 -3.25 -8.53 0.18
CA ARG A 6 -4.42 -9.43 0.28
C ARG A 6 -4.38 -10.21 1.59
N VAL A 7 -5.55 -10.45 2.16
CA VAL A 7 -5.71 -11.36 3.28
C VAL A 7 -5.86 -12.77 2.72
N VAL A 8 -5.01 -13.70 3.15
CA VAL A 8 -5.00 -15.10 2.71
C VAL A 8 -5.07 -16.00 3.95
N ASP A 9 -5.85 -17.06 3.87
CA ASP A 9 -5.89 -18.09 4.91
C ASP A 9 -4.78 -19.12 4.67
N ILE A 10 -3.94 -19.34 5.67
CA ILE A 10 -2.89 -20.36 5.66
C ILE A 10 -3.04 -21.16 6.95
N LEU A 11 -3.42 -22.43 6.82
CA LEU A 11 -3.62 -23.36 7.94
C LEU A 11 -4.62 -22.84 9.00
N GLY A 12 -5.72 -22.22 8.55
CA GLY A 12 -6.78 -21.69 9.42
C GLY A 12 -6.44 -20.35 10.08
N LYS A 13 -5.34 -19.71 9.67
CA LYS A 13 -4.92 -18.39 10.16
C LYS A 13 -4.90 -17.39 9.02
N LYS A 14 -5.43 -16.19 9.28
CA LYS A 14 -5.42 -15.09 8.31
C LYS A 14 -4.06 -14.40 8.33
N HIS A 15 -3.47 -14.24 7.15
CA HIS A 15 -2.21 -13.55 6.93
C HIS A 15 -2.43 -12.40 5.95
N ILE A 16 -1.81 -11.25 6.20
CA ILE A 16 -1.75 -10.15 5.24
C ILE A 16 -0.48 -10.35 4.40
N LEU A 17 -0.65 -10.70 3.13
CA LEU A 17 0.43 -10.86 2.18
C LEU A 17 0.52 -9.64 1.27
N ILE A 18 1.74 -9.19 1.00
CA ILE A 18 2.03 -8.10 0.08
C ILE A 18 2.62 -8.71 -1.20
N PHE A 19 1.96 -8.49 -2.32
CA PHE A 19 2.34 -9.00 -3.63
C PHE A 19 2.79 -7.85 -4.54
N ALA A 20 3.73 -8.12 -5.43
CA ALA A 20 4.15 -7.15 -6.43
C ALA A 20 3.08 -7.00 -7.54
N LEU A 21 2.79 -5.76 -7.96
CA LEU A 21 1.91 -5.45 -9.10
C LEU A 21 2.63 -5.56 -10.45
N ARG A 22 3.95 -5.44 -10.43
CA ARG A 22 4.85 -5.49 -11.58
C ARG A 22 6.20 -6.03 -11.15
N ARG A 23 7.12 -6.25 -12.09
CA ARG A 23 8.52 -6.48 -11.76
C ARG A 23 9.09 -5.27 -11.02
N ILE A 24 9.79 -5.53 -9.91
CA ILE A 24 10.45 -4.53 -9.06
C ILE A 24 11.96 -4.77 -9.17
N VAL A 25 12.73 -3.73 -9.47
CA VAL A 25 14.20 -3.84 -9.55
C VAL A 25 14.85 -3.60 -8.19
N GLN A 26 16.08 -4.08 -8.04
CA GLN A 26 16.86 -3.88 -6.81
C GLN A 26 17.00 -2.38 -6.49
N GLY A 27 16.81 -2.02 -5.22
CA GLY A 27 16.89 -0.64 -4.75
C GLY A 27 15.60 0.17 -4.87
N GLU A 28 14.54 -0.36 -5.50
CA GLU A 28 13.22 0.26 -5.43
C GLU A 28 12.59 0.12 -4.04
N GLU A 29 12.01 1.20 -3.52
CA GLU A 29 11.19 1.16 -2.31
C GLU A 29 9.87 0.40 -2.57
N LEU A 30 9.50 -0.51 -1.67
CA LEU A 30 8.24 -1.26 -1.74
C LEU A 30 7.11 -0.43 -1.14
N THR A 31 6.11 -0.12 -1.95
CA THR A 31 4.97 0.73 -1.55
C THR A 31 3.65 0.03 -1.86
N TYR A 32 2.72 0.03 -0.89
CA TYR A 32 1.36 -0.48 -1.06
C TYR A 32 0.34 0.54 -0.54
N ASP A 33 -0.92 0.38 -0.92
CA ASP A 33 -2.00 1.27 -0.49
C ASP A 33 -2.51 0.88 0.91
N TYR A 34 -2.42 1.82 1.86
CA TYR A 34 -2.89 1.65 3.24
C TYR A 34 -4.41 1.60 3.36
N LYS A 35 -5.14 2.15 2.36
CA LYS A 35 -6.61 2.19 2.35
C LYS A 35 -7.22 2.74 3.65
N PHE A 36 -6.64 3.80 4.19
CA PHE A 36 -7.26 4.48 5.34
C PHE A 36 -8.64 5.02 4.96
N PRO A 37 -9.62 4.93 5.89
CA PRO A 37 -10.93 5.52 5.69
C PRO A 37 -10.81 7.05 5.57
N PHE A 38 -11.84 7.68 5.01
CA PHE A 38 -11.87 9.14 4.96
C PHE A 38 -12.12 9.73 6.34
N GLU A 39 -11.26 10.63 6.78
CA GLU A 39 -11.36 11.32 8.08
C GLU A 39 -11.14 12.83 7.93
N ASP A 40 -11.65 13.64 8.86
CA ASP A 40 -11.48 15.10 8.84
C ASP A 40 -10.04 15.52 9.15
N VAL A 41 -9.37 14.80 10.05
CA VAL A 41 -7.97 15.05 10.41
C VAL A 41 -7.06 14.42 9.36
N LYS A 42 -6.48 15.25 8.50
CA LYS A 42 -5.72 14.79 7.34
C LYS A 42 -4.26 14.47 7.65
N ILE A 43 -3.79 13.33 7.15
CA ILE A 43 -2.39 12.89 7.21
C ILE A 43 -1.73 13.14 5.84
N PRO A 44 -0.77 14.08 5.73
CA PRO A 44 -0.11 14.37 4.46
C PRO A 44 0.64 13.16 3.89
N CYS A 45 0.50 12.95 2.58
CA CYS A 45 1.20 11.90 1.86
C CYS A 45 2.44 12.45 1.16
N THR A 46 3.59 11.81 1.39
CA THR A 46 4.90 12.20 0.84
C THR A 46 5.41 11.25 -0.26
N CYS A 47 4.53 10.45 -0.87
CA CYS A 47 4.94 9.39 -1.81
C CYS A 47 5.54 9.88 -3.15
N GLY A 48 5.59 11.19 -3.40
CA GLY A 48 6.20 11.78 -4.61
C GLY A 48 5.49 11.47 -5.94
N SER A 49 4.41 10.69 -5.95
CA SER A 49 3.69 10.33 -7.17
C SER A 49 2.96 11.53 -7.80
N ARG A 50 3.06 11.68 -9.13
CA ARG A 50 2.28 12.67 -9.91
C ARG A 50 0.75 12.50 -9.76
N ARG A 51 0.30 11.30 -9.40
CA ARG A 51 -1.11 10.95 -9.16
C ARG A 51 -1.44 10.78 -7.67
N CYS A 52 -0.66 11.41 -6.78
CA CYS A 52 -0.88 11.34 -5.34
C CYS A 52 -2.22 11.97 -4.94
N ARG A 53 -2.96 11.33 -4.02
CA ARG A 53 -4.19 11.87 -3.41
C ARG A 53 -3.93 12.99 -2.39
N LYS A 54 -2.67 13.41 -2.21
CA LYS A 54 -2.15 14.39 -1.23
C LYS A 54 -2.22 13.95 0.23
N TYR A 55 -3.18 13.13 0.61
CA TYR A 55 -3.36 12.61 1.96
C TYR A 55 -3.52 11.09 1.96
N LEU A 56 -3.21 10.45 3.08
CA LEU A 56 -3.42 9.00 3.25
C LEU A 56 -4.89 8.66 3.53
N ASN A 57 -5.59 9.56 4.23
CA ASN A 57 -6.99 9.50 4.65
C ASN A 57 -7.81 10.72 4.16
#